data_AF-M1PX30-F1
#
_entry.id   AF-M1PX30-F1
#
_cell.length_a   1.000
_cell.length_b   1.000
_cell.length_c   1.000
_cell.angle_alpha   90.00
_cell.angle_beta   90.00
_cell.angle_gamma   90.00
#
_symmetry.space_group_name_H-M   'P 1'
#
loop_
_entity.id
_entity.type
_entity.pdbx_description
1 polymer ?
#
loop_
_entity_poly.entity_id
_entity_poly.type
_entity_poly.pdbx_seq_one_letter_code
_entity_poly.pdbx_strand_id
1 'polypeptide(L)' 'MNEIMDILNNESEPLFLRAASSISILEDISNDPNLPLHTRTLIWNLSSQLETIPVDE' A
#
# COMPACT_ATOMS: atom_id res chain seq x y z
N MET A 1 9.46 -1.33 -2.67
CA MET A 1 9.23 -0.41 -1.52
C MET A 1 9.50 1.04 -1.87
N ASN A 2 10.61 1.38 -2.54
CA ASN A 2 10.81 2.74 -3.08
C ASN A 2 9.66 3.17 -4.00
N GLU A 3 9.18 2.26 -4.85
CA GLU A 3 8.01 2.50 -5.72
C GLU A 3 6.75 2.93 -4.96
N ILE A 4 6.44 2.30 -3.82
CA ILE A 4 5.28 2.69 -3.00
C ILE A 4 5.48 4.10 -2.43
N MET A 5 6.70 4.45 -2.01
CA MET A 5 7.01 5.80 -1.56
C MET A 5 6.88 6.82 -2.69
N ASP A 6 7.31 6.48 -3.90
CA ASP A 6 7.19 7.35 -5.07
C ASP A 6 5.70 7.60 -5.42
N ILE A 7 4.86 6.56 -5.34
CA ILE A 7 3.41 6.66 -5.54
C ILE A 7 2.76 7.53 -4.47
N LEU A 8 3.05 7.28 -3.18
CA LEU A 8 2.44 8.04 -2.08
C LEU A 8 2.82 9.52 -2.12
N ASN A 9 4.05 9.83 -2.54
CA ASN A 9 4.54 11.21 -2.68
C ASN A 9 4.13 11.88 -4.00
N ASN A 10 3.41 11.19 -4.90
CA ASN A 10 2.99 11.78 -6.17
C ASN A 10 1.80 12.74 -6.00
N GLU A 11 2.06 13.99 -5.65
CA GLU A 11 1.05 15.02 -5.43
C GLU A 11 0.21 15.36 -6.69
N SER A 12 0.60 14.89 -7.89
CA SER A 12 -0.22 15.07 -9.09
C SER A 12 -1.45 14.18 -9.13
N GLU A 13 -1.50 13.12 -8.32
CA GLU A 13 -2.60 12.16 -8.27
C GLU A 13 -3.45 12.34 -7.00
N PRO A 14 -4.77 12.08 -7.07
CA PRO A 14 -5.63 12.06 -5.89
C PRO A 14 -5.09 11.12 -4.81
N LEU A 15 -5.24 11.53 -3.54
CA LEU A 15 -4.72 10.75 -2.41
C LEU A 15 -5.32 9.33 -2.36
N PHE A 16 -6.62 9.18 -2.64
CA PHE A 16 -7.28 7.87 -2.68
C PHE A 16 -6.69 6.96 -3.75
N LEU A 17 -6.32 7.52 -4.91
CA LEU A 17 -5.76 6.74 -6.02
C LEU A 17 -4.35 6.25 -5.68
N ARG A 18 -3.53 7.12 -5.08
CA ARG A 18 -2.21 6.74 -4.56
C ARG A 18 -2.30 5.65 -3.50
N ALA A 19 -3.26 5.75 -2.58
CA ALA A 19 -3.51 4.75 -1.55
C ALA A 19 -3.89 3.40 -2.17
N ALA A 20 -4.86 3.38 -3.09
CA ALA A 20 -5.31 2.18 -3.78
C ALA A 20 -4.18 1.50 -4.57
N SER A 21 -3.39 2.26 -5.33
CA SER A 21 -2.23 1.72 -6.06
C SER A 21 -1.18 1.13 -5.11
N SER A 22 -0.93 1.79 -3.98
CA SER A 22 0.02 1.30 -2.97
C SER A 22 -0.45 0.00 -2.31
N ILE A 23 -1.75 -0.12 -2.01
CA ILE A 23 -2.37 -1.35 -1.47
C ILE A 23 -2.19 -2.51 -2.45
N SER A 24 -2.45 -2.29 -3.74
CA SER A 24 -2.29 -3.34 -4.77
C SER A 24 -0.87 -3.90 -4.79
N ILE A 25 0.15 -3.04 -4.72
CA ILE A 25 1.56 -3.48 -4.71
C ILE A 25 1.88 -4.23 -3.40
N LEU A 26 1.35 -3.77 -2.26
CA LEU A 26 1.51 -4.44 -0.97
C LEU A 26 0.89 -5.85 -0.98
N GLU A 27 -0.27 -6.01 -1.58
CA GLU A 27 -0.92 -7.31 -1.75
C GLU A 27 -0.12 -8.25 -2.65
N ASP A 28 0.44 -7.75 -3.75
CA ASP A 28 1.32 -8.53 -4.63
C ASP A 28 2.55 -9.05 -3.88
N ILE A 29 3.18 -8.22 -3.03
CA ILE A 29 4.30 -8.64 -2.17
C ILE A 29 3.83 -9.66 -1.12
N SER A 30 2.64 -9.47 -0.54
CA SER A 30 2.05 -10.39 0.45
C SER A 30 1.84 -11.80 -0.10
N ASN A 31 1.67 -11.94 -1.41
CA ASN A 31 1.47 -13.22 -2.07
C ASN A 31 2.75 -14.04 -2.27
N ASP A 32 3.95 -13.50 -1.99
CA ASP A 32 5.20 -14.28 -2.08
C ASP A 32 5.23 -15.39 -1.01
N PRO A 33 5.27 -16.68 -1.37
CA PRO A 33 5.30 -17.78 -0.40
C PRO A 33 6.55 -17.77 0.49
N ASN A 34 7.64 -17.12 0.06
CA ASN A 34 8.89 -17.03 0.83
C ASN A 34 8.90 -15.90 1.87
N LEU A 35 7.88 -15.02 1.87
CA LEU A 35 7.83 -13.89 2.79
C LEU A 35 7.73 -14.38 4.26
N PRO A 36 8.57 -13.88 5.18
CA PRO A 36 8.44 -14.20 6.60
C PRO A 36 7.08 -13.77 7.17
N LEU A 37 6.56 -14.51 8.14
CA LEU A 37 5.25 -14.24 8.75
C LEU A 37 5.15 -12.81 9.30
N HIS A 38 6.16 -12.36 10.06
CA HIS A 38 6.17 -11.02 10.63
C HIS A 38 6.10 -9.92 9.55
N THR A 39 6.71 -10.16 8.39
CA THR A 39 6.67 -9.23 7.25
C THR A 39 5.26 -9.16 6.67
N ARG A 40 4.54 -10.28 6.54
CA ARG A 40 3.12 -10.26 6.11
C ARG A 40 2.25 -9.47 7.08
N THR A 41 2.49 -9.61 8.39
CA THR A 41 1.77 -8.83 9.40
C THR A 41 2.03 -7.34 9.26
N LEU A 42 3.27 -6.93 8.96
CA LEU A 42 3.60 -5.52 8.69
C LEU A 42 2.89 -5.01 7.42
N ILE A 43 2.89 -5.80 6.35
CA ILE A 43 2.18 -5.46 5.11
C ILE A 43 0.68 -5.29 5.36
N TRP A 44 0.06 -6.24 6.06
CA TRP A 44 -1.36 -6.18 6.42
C TRP A 44 -1.68 -4.90 7.22
N ASN A 45 -0.87 -4.58 8.24
CA ASN A 45 -1.05 -3.36 9.02
C ASN A 45 -0.92 -2.08 8.17
N LEU A 46 -0.04 -2.08 7.17
CA LEU A 46 0.14 -0.94 6.25
C LEU A 46 -1.05 -0.80 5.31
N SER A 47 -1.49 -1.89 4.67
CA SER A 47 -2.67 -1.89 3.81
C SER A 47 -3.91 -1.41 4.58
N SER A 48 -4.14 -1.91 5.79
CA SER A 48 -5.27 -1.46 6.62
C SER A 48 -5.22 0.01 7.00
N GLN A 49 -4.04 0.62 7.15
CA GLN A 49 -3.92 2.06 7.35
C GLN A 49 -4.27 2.84 6.09
N LEU A 50 -3.80 2.38 4.92
CA LEU A 50 -4.11 3.01 3.63
C LEU A 50 -5.59 2.91 3.28
N GLU A 51 -6.27 1.83 3.67
CA GLU A 51 -7.72 1.64 3.50
C GLU A 51 -8.57 2.67 4.26
N THR A 52 -8.01 3.32 5.28
CA THR A 52 -8.72 4.38 6.03
C THR A 52 -8.80 5.71 5.28
N ILE A 53 -8.06 5.85 4.18
CA ILE A 53 -8.05 7.06 3.37
C ILE A 53 -9.40 7.16 2.62
N PRO A 54 -10.17 8.24 2.82
CA PRO A 54 -11.45 8.41 2.16
C PRO A 54 -11.29 8.58 0.65
N VAL A 55 -12.27 8.10 -0.12
CA VAL A 55 -12.32 8.23 -1.58
C VAL A 55 -12.83 9.62 -2.02
N ASP A 56 -13.49 10.34 -1.12
CA ASP A 56 -14.17 11.60 -1.42
C ASP A 56 -13.39 12.83 -0.91
N GLU A 57 -13.00 13.72 -1.84
CA GLU A 57 -12.87 15.18 -1.66
C GLU A 57 -13.48 15.91 -2.87
#